data_AF-C0D2V2-F1
#
_entry.id   AF-C0D2V2-F1
#
_cell.length_a   1.000
_cell.length_b   1.000
_cell.length_c   1.000
_cell.angle_alpha   90.00
_cell.angle_beta   90.00
_cell.angle_gamma   90.00
#
_symmetry.space_group_name_H-M   'P 1'
#
loop_
_entity.id
_entity.type
_entity.pdbx_description
1 polymer ?
#
loop_
_entity_poly.entity_id
_entity_poly.type
_entity_poly.pdbx_seq_one_letter_code
_entity_poly.pdbx_strand_id
1 'polypeptide(L)' 'MAEVIAALFGYIFLLGKIGFYFDTLILSMAIMWLLGYRRKIVLIMASLLITTVVFVIFYVLIKVPLPTLFF' A
#
# COMPACT_ATOMS: atom_id res chain seq x y z
N MET A 1 1.01 10.21 -15.58
CA MET A 1 -0.08 10.85 -14.78
C MET A 1 -1.33 9.97 -14.78
N ALA A 2 -1.80 9.53 -15.94
CA ALA A 2 -2.91 8.58 -16.04
C ALA A 2 -2.65 7.26 -15.27
N GLU A 3 -1.40 6.76 -15.22
CA GLU A 3 -1.09 5.52 -14.49
C GLU A 3 -1.25 5.66 -12.98
N VAL A 4 -0.93 6.83 -12.42
CA VAL A 4 -1.07 7.10 -10.98
C VAL A 4 -2.55 7.15 -10.60
N ILE A 5 -3.37 7.79 -11.44
CA ILE A 5 -4.82 7.83 -11.27
C ILE A 5 -5.39 6.40 -11.32
N ALA A 6 -4.98 5.60 -12.29
CA ALA A 6 -5.40 4.21 -12.39
C ALA A 6 -5.00 3.38 -11.16
N ALA A 7 -3.77 3.57 -10.65
CA ALA A 7 -3.31 2.90 -9.43
C ALA A 7 -4.15 3.28 -8.19
N LEU A 8 -4.55 4.55 -8.07
CA LEU A 8 -5.42 5.02 -6.99
C LEU A 8 -6.85 4.46 -7.09
N PHE A 9 -7.41 4.39 -8.31
CA PHE A 9 -8.70 3.70 -8.50
C PHE A 9 -8.62 2.22 -8.15
N GLY A 10 -7.50 1.56 -8.50
CA GLY A 10 -7.21 0.20 -8.09
C GLY A 10 -7.20 0.05 -6.57
N TYR A 11 -6.49 0.94 -5.86
CA TYR A 11 -6.43 1.00 -4.40
C TYR A 11 -7.84 1.09 -3.79
N ILE A 12 -8.65 2.08 -4.19
CA ILE A 12 -10.00 2.27 -3.65
C ILE A 12 -10.87 1.00 -3.80
N PHE A 13 -10.75 0.31 -4.95
CA PHE A 13 -11.54 -0.89 -5.24
C PHE A 13 -11.04 -2.14 -4.50
N LEU A 14 -9.72 -2.27 -4.34
CA LEU A 14 -9.06 -3.42 -3.72
C LEU A 14 -9.06 -3.33 -2.19
N LEU A 15 -9.04 -2.12 -1.61
CA LEU A 15 -9.02 -1.87 -0.18
C LEU A 15 -10.13 -2.63 0.57
N GLY A 16 -11.33 -2.71 0.00
CA GLY A 16 -12.46 -3.45 0.57
C GLY A 16 -12.39 -4.98 0.41
N LYS A 17 -11.51 -5.50 -0.46
CA LYS A 17 -11.41 -6.93 -0.78
C LYS A 17 -10.21 -7.62 -0.13
N ILE A 18 -9.02 -7.03 -0.28
CA ILE A 18 -7.74 -7.61 0.16
C ILE A 18 -7.22 -6.97 1.45
N GLY A 19 -7.92 -5.96 1.95
CA GLY A 19 -7.56 -5.21 3.14
C GLY A 19 -6.42 -4.23 2.92
N PHE A 20 -6.33 -3.24 3.82
CA PHE A 20 -5.41 -2.11 3.79
C PHE A 20 -3.95 -2.54 3.61
N TYR A 21 -3.51 -3.61 4.30
CA TYR A 21 -2.11 -3.99 4.31
C TYR A 21 -1.61 -4.44 2.92
N PHE A 22 -2.30 -5.39 2.29
CA PHE A 22 -1.91 -5.88 0.97
C PHE A 22 -2.10 -4.83 -0.11
N ASP A 23 -3.19 -4.08 -0.02
CA ASP A 23 -3.51 -3.01 -0.97
C ASP A 23 -2.45 -1.89 -0.96
N THR A 24 -2.08 -1.41 0.23
CA THR A 24 -1.04 -0.38 0.40
C THR A 24 0.33 -0.88 -0.03
N LEU A 25 0.63 -2.17 0.17
CA LEU A 25 1.89 -2.77 -0.26
C LEU A 25 1.99 -2.79 -1.79
N ILE A 26 0.92 -3.22 -2.47
CA ILE A 26 0.86 -3.22 -3.94
C ILE A 26 0.92 -1.79 -4.47
N LEU A 27 0.17 -0.86 -3.88
CA LEU A 27 0.15 0.54 -4.30
C LEU A 27 1.54 1.20 -4.16
N SER A 28 2.18 1.07 -3.00
CA SER A 28 3.50 1.67 -2.78
C SER A 28 4.55 1.10 -3.72
N MET A 29 4.51 -0.21 -3.97
CA MET A 29 5.36 -0.90 -4.93
C MET A 29 5.11 -0.43 -6.37
N ALA A 30 3.85 -0.27 -6.78
CA ALA A 30 3.48 0.24 -8.10
C ALA A 30 3.94 1.70 -8.30
N ILE A 31 3.75 2.56 -7.30
CA ILE A 31 4.19 3.96 -7.34
C ILE A 31 5.72 4.05 -7.44
N MET A 32 6.46 3.30 -6.63
CA MET A 32 7.93 3.29 -6.71
C MET A 32 8.43 2.79 -8.07
N TRP A 33 7.76 1.78 -8.65
CA TRP A 33 8.08 1.32 -9.99
C TRP A 33 7.82 2.39 -11.05
N LEU A 34 6.69 3.10 -10.96
CA LEU A 34 6.32 4.21 -11.85
C LEU A 34 7.30 5.39 -11.74
N LEU A 35 7.82 5.66 -10.54
CA LEU A 35 8.85 6.67 -10.28
C LEU A 35 10.24 6.28 -10.79
N GLY A 36 10.39 5.08 -11.36
CA GLY A 36 11.65 4.63 -11.97
C GLY A 36 12.60 3.90 -11.02
N TYR A 37 12.18 3.54 -9.81
CA TYR A 37 12.99 2.70 -8.93
C TYR A 37 13.05 1.27 -9.47
N ARG A 38 14.21 0.89 -10.04
CA ARG A 38 14.40 -0.45 -10.66
C ARG A 38 15.05 -1.48 -9.73
N ARG A 39 15.64 -1.07 -8.60
CA ARG A 39 16.28 -1.99 -7.65
C ARG A 39 15.21 -2.79 -6.89
N LYS A 40 14.94 -4.02 -7.36
CA LYS A 40 13.90 -4.91 -6.81
C LYS A 40 13.99 -5.10 -5.29
N ILE A 41 15.20 -5.27 -4.75
CA ILE A 41 15.42 -5.44 -3.30
C ILE A 41 14.96 -4.20 -2.52
N VAL A 42 15.39 -3.01 -2.97
CA VAL A 42 15.01 -1.74 -2.36
C VAL A 42 13.51 -1.54 -2.46
N LEU A 43 12.92 -1.89 -3.59
CA LEU A 43 11.49 -1.74 -3.84
C LEU A 43 10.66 -2.57 -2.85
N ILE A 44 10.99 -3.85 -2.67
CA ILE A 44 10.31 -4.76 -1.75
C ILE A 44 10.51 -4.32 -0.29
N MET A 45 11.75 -4.00 0.10
CA MET A 45 12.03 -3.61 1.48
C MET A 45 11.39 -2.27 1.85
N ALA A 46 11.45 -1.28 0.94
CA ALA A 46 10.85 0.02 1.16
C ALA A 46 9.32 -0.08 1.21
N SER A 47 8.69 -0.85 0.31
CA SER A 47 7.22 -1.00 0.31
C SER A 47 6.75 -1.67 1.60
N LEU A 48 7.39 -2.76 2.00
CA LEU A 48 7.11 -3.44 3.27
C LEU A 48 7.26 -2.49 4.46
N LEU A 49 8.36 -1.72 4.52
CA LEU A 49 8.62 -0.81 5.62
C LEU A 49 7.59 0.32 5.69
N ILE A 50 7.32 0.98 4.56
CA ILE A 50 6.31 2.05 4.47
C ILE A 50 4.94 1.52 4.90
N THR A 51 4.50 0.40 4.32
CA THR A 51 3.19 -0.18 4.64
C THR A 51 3.09 -0.59 6.10
N THR A 52 4.13 -1.20 6.67
CA THR A 52 4.15 -1.61 8.09
C THR A 52 4.07 -0.39 9.00
N VAL A 53 4.88 0.64 8.75
CA VAL A 53 4.91 1.86 9.58
C VAL A 53 3.54 2.55 9.55
N VAL A 54 2.96 2.73 8.36
CA VAL A 54 1.64 3.33 8.21
C VAL A 54 0.58 2.48 8.92
N PHE A 55 0.59 1.16 8.72
CA PHE A 55 -0.35 0.27 9.40
C PHE A 55 -0.24 0.39 10.92
N VAL A 56 0.96 0.34 11.49
CA VAL A 56 1.17 0.46 12.94
C VAL A 56 0.68 1.80 13.46
N ILE A 57 0.99 2.91 12.77
CA ILE A 57 0.52 4.25 13.18
C ILE A 57 -1.01 4.30 13.21
N PHE A 58 -1.66 3.93 12.11
CA PHE A 58 -3.12 4.07 12.01
C PHE A 58 -3.87 3.03 12.86
N TYR A 59 -3.38 1.78 12.91
CA TYR A 59 -4.03 0.68 13.63
C TYR A 59 -3.75 0.74 15.14
N VAL A 60 -2.50 0.93 15.55
CA VAL A 60 -2.08 0.80 16.96
C VAL A 60 -2.13 2.14 17.68
N LEU A 61 -1.55 3.20 17.09
CA LEU A 61 -1.47 4.51 17.76
C LEU A 61 -2.81 5.25 17.69
N ILE A 62 -3.39 5.35 16.49
CA ILE A 62 -4.61 6.14 16.24
C ILE A 62 -5.88 5.29 16.46
N LYS A 63 -5.77 3.95 16.49
CA LYS A 63 -6.89 3.01 16.66
C LYS A 63 -8.01 3.20 15.63
N VAL A 64 -7.64 3.55 14.40
CA VAL A 64 -8.59 3.64 13.28
C VAL A 64 -9.01 2.21 12.90
N PRO A 65 -10.32 1.94 12.71
CA PRO A 65 -10.79 0.68 12.17
C PRO A 65 -10.37 0.57 10.70
N LEU A 66 -9.16 0.07 10.48
CA LEU A 66 -8.66 -0.25 9.16
C LEU A 66 -9.30 -1.56 8.69
N PRO A 67 -9.66 -1.69 7.41
CA PRO A 67 -10.04 -2.97 6.83
C PRO A 67 -8.80 -3.87 6.80
N THR A 68 -8.53 -4.56 7.89
CA THR A 68 -7.66 -5.73 7.91
C THR A 68 -8.38 -6.86 7.19
N LEU A 69 -7.64 -7.79 6.59
CA LEU A 69 -8.23 -8.95 5.90
C LEU A 69 -9.42 -9.50 6.69
N PHE A 70 -10.59 -9.50 6.05
CA PHE A 70 -11.82 -10.02 6.61
C PHE A 70 -11.62 -11.50 6.93
N PHE A 71 -11.52 -11.79 8.21
CA PHE A 71 -12.23 -12.89 8.83
C PHE A 71 -12.90 -12.37 10.10
#